data_AF-A0A4P6ZH82-F1
#
_entry.id   AF-A0A4P6ZH82-F1
#
_cell.length_a   1.000
_cell.length_b   1.000
_cell.length_c   1.000
_cell.angle_alpha   90.00
_cell.angle_beta   90.00
_cell.angle_gamma   90.00
#
_symmetry.space_group_name_H-M   'P 1'
#
loop_
_entity.id
_entity.type
_entity.pdbx_description
1 polymer ?
#
loop_
_entity_poly.entity_id
_entity_poly.type
_entity_poly.pdbx_seq_one_letter_code
_entity_poly.pdbx_strand_id
1 'polypeptide(L)'
;MNLIIIGISLYYKMMVNPTDKYLKLDTMKNLVNFKTLILAFGMFSGLVAAQKINSSNVKTTVSGTSTLHEWSMTSTSGSFSGNVSGNAIQDITYKMGSKTLKSGKGPMDANAYKAIQADKYPNITFTAASVNMGKGTMTGKLTVTNVTKTITFPVNVTKNGNSYTVWGQTSIKMTDYGITPPAFMMNTVKTGNEITITVNAVAN
;
A
#
# COMPACT_ATOMS: atom_id res chain seq x y z
N MET A 1 32.80 -16.52 -27.97
CA MET A 1 33.58 -15.29 -27.72
C MET A 1 35.04 -15.54 -28.13
N ASN A 2 35.32 -15.70 -29.43
CA ASN A 2 36.69 -15.99 -29.89
C ASN A 2 36.98 -15.56 -31.35
N LEU A 3 36.10 -14.73 -31.94
CA LEU A 3 36.26 -14.25 -33.33
C LEU A 3 36.56 -12.75 -33.41
N ILE A 4 36.30 -11.97 -32.37
CA ILE A 4 36.55 -10.52 -32.35
C ILE A 4 38.03 -10.21 -32.06
N ILE A 5 38.74 -11.09 -31.35
CA ILE A 5 40.13 -10.87 -30.93
C ILE A 5 41.11 -11.03 -32.12
N ILE A 6 40.76 -11.86 -33.11
CA ILE A 6 41.64 -12.13 -34.26
C ILE A 6 41.65 -10.94 -35.24
N GLY A 7 40.53 -10.22 -35.38
CA GLY A 7 40.43 -9.06 -36.27
C GLY A 7 41.28 -7.85 -35.84
N ILE A 8 41.41 -7.62 -34.53
CA ILE A 8 42.19 -6.49 -33.98
C ILE A 8 43.71 -6.73 -34.11
N SER A 9 44.15 -8.00 -34.02
CA SER A 9 45.56 -8.39 -34.15
C SER A 9 46.11 -8.17 -35.57
N LEU A 10 45.27 -8.39 -36.59
CA LEU A 10 45.63 -8.17 -37.99
C LEU A 10 45.73 -6.69 -38.37
N TYR A 11 44.91 -5.83 -37.76
CA TYR A 11 44.91 -4.39 -38.03
C TYR A 11 46.18 -3.69 -37.52
N TYR A 12 46.72 -4.14 -36.38
CA TYR A 12 47.93 -3.56 -35.79
C TYR A 12 49.20 -3.88 -36.60
N LYS A 13 49.24 -5.04 -37.25
CA LYS A 13 50.42 -5.51 -38.01
C LYS A 13 50.60 -4.83 -39.37
N MET A 14 49.58 -4.12 -39.87
CA MET A 14 49.63 -3.38 -41.15
C MET A 14 50.04 -1.90 -41.01
N MET A 15 50.20 -1.37 -39.80
CA MET A 15 50.54 0.05 -39.57
C MET A 15 51.96 0.32 -39.06
N VAL A 16 52.85 -0.67 -39.04
CA VAL A 16 54.23 -0.47 -38.57
C VAL A 16 55.20 -0.51 -39.76
N ASN A 17 55.67 0.69 -40.14
CA ASN A 17 56.65 0.91 -41.20
C ASN A 17 58.05 0.49 -40.70
N PRO A 18 58.94 -0.12 -41.52
CA PRO A 18 60.12 -0.83 -41.01
C PRO A 18 61.30 0.05 -40.55
N THR A 19 61.16 1.37 -40.44
CA THR A 19 62.32 2.28 -40.31
C THR A 19 62.63 2.79 -38.91
N ASP A 20 61.79 2.58 -37.91
CA ASP A 20 62.04 3.12 -36.56
C ASP A 20 62.73 2.11 -35.64
N LYS A 21 64.06 2.07 -35.77
CA LYS A 21 65.00 1.43 -34.84
C LYS A 21 64.96 2.12 -33.46
N TYR A 22 64.71 1.31 -32.42
CA TYR A 22 65.12 1.46 -31.02
C TYR A 22 65.14 2.87 -30.39
N LEU A 23 64.12 3.22 -29.60
CA LEU A 23 64.32 4.13 -28.46
C LEU A 23 63.47 3.74 -27.25
N LYS A 24 64.21 3.31 -26.21
CA LYS A 24 63.98 3.44 -24.76
C LYS A 24 62.68 2.88 -24.16
N LEU A 25 62.90 1.84 -23.37
CA LEU A 25 62.06 1.39 -22.27
C LEU A 25 61.97 2.50 -21.22
N ASP A 26 61.21 3.56 -21.50
CA ASP A 26 60.89 4.55 -20.49
C ASP A 26 59.90 3.95 -19.50
N THR A 27 60.41 3.93 -18.28
CA THR A 27 59.88 3.30 -17.10
C THR A 27 58.62 4.05 -16.65
N MET A 28 57.56 3.29 -16.37
CA MET A 28 56.45 3.63 -15.46
C MET A 28 55.54 4.80 -15.84
N LYS A 29 54.24 4.48 -15.95
CA LYS A 29 53.17 4.85 -15.00
C LYS A 29 51.85 4.77 -15.73
N ASN A 30 51.31 3.57 -15.92
CA ASN A 30 49.86 3.37 -16.09
C ASN A 30 49.49 1.89 -15.88
N LEU A 31 50.15 1.23 -14.92
CA LEU A 31 49.48 0.14 -14.21
C LEU A 31 48.41 0.81 -13.35
N VAL A 32 47.25 1.05 -13.95
CA VAL A 32 46.03 1.25 -13.21
C VAL A 32 45.89 0.00 -12.36
N ASN A 33 46.21 0.13 -11.07
CA ASN A 33 46.26 -0.96 -10.10
C ASN A 33 45.00 -1.81 -10.25
N PHE A 34 45.15 -3.08 -10.67
CA PHE A 34 44.03 -4.02 -10.79
C PHE A 34 43.30 -4.22 -9.44
N LYS A 35 43.98 -3.92 -8.32
CA LYS A 35 43.41 -3.84 -6.97
C LYS A 35 42.40 -2.68 -6.79
N THR A 36 42.53 -1.60 -7.55
CA THR A 36 41.63 -0.43 -7.51
C THR A 36 40.35 -0.66 -8.32
N LEU A 37 40.37 -1.55 -9.33
CA LEU A 37 39.18 -1.89 -10.11
C LEU A 37 38.20 -2.80 -9.35
N ILE A 38 38.71 -3.66 -8.46
CA ILE A 38 37.88 -4.48 -7.56
C ILE A 38 37.21 -3.61 -6.48
N LEU A 39 37.80 -2.46 -6.13
CA LEU A 39 37.22 -1.52 -5.17
C LEU A 39 36.01 -0.73 -5.74
N ALA A 40 35.88 -0.64 -7.06
CA ALA A 40 34.76 0.04 -7.72
C ALA A 40 33.50 -0.83 -7.89
N PHE A 41 33.62 -2.15 -7.72
CA PHE A 41 32.49 -3.08 -7.85
C PHE A 41 31.78 -3.41 -6.52
N GLY A 42 32.33 -2.96 -5.40
CA GLY A 42 31.86 -3.29 -4.05
C GLY A 42 30.76 -2.38 -3.46
N MET A 43 30.34 -1.32 -4.17
CA MET A 43 29.41 -0.30 -3.62
C MET A 43 28.06 -0.22 -4.33
N PHE A 44 27.60 -1.30 -4.98
CA PHE A 44 26.19 -1.42 -5.36
C PHE A 44 25.42 -2.20 -4.29
N SER A 45 25.55 -1.80 -3.02
CA SER A 45 24.58 -2.18 -2.00
C SER A 45 23.28 -1.44 -2.32
N GLY A 46 22.38 -2.12 -3.02
CA GLY A 46 21.11 -1.54 -3.46
C GLY A 46 20.38 -0.86 -2.32
N LEU A 47 20.24 0.46 -2.42
CA LEU A 47 19.27 1.21 -1.64
C LEU A 47 17.89 0.69 -2.05
N VAL A 48 17.31 -0.20 -1.26
CA VAL A 48 15.89 -0.53 -1.37
C VAL A 48 15.14 0.70 -0.88
N ALA A 49 14.88 1.62 -1.80
CA ALA A 49 14.02 2.76 -1.53
C ALA A 49 12.61 2.25 -1.19
N ALA A 50 11.99 2.83 -0.17
CA ALA A 50 10.60 2.52 0.13
C ALA A 50 9.72 2.91 -1.08
N GLN A 51 8.94 1.96 -1.59
CA GLN A 51 8.00 2.22 -2.69
C GLN A 51 6.70 2.76 -2.11
N LYS A 52 6.34 4.00 -2.44
CA LYS A 52 5.03 4.55 -2.10
C LYS A 52 3.96 3.87 -2.97
N ILE A 53 2.93 3.35 -2.35
CA ILE A 53 1.76 2.74 -3.00
C ILE A 53 0.49 3.50 -2.64
N ASN A 54 -0.47 3.56 -3.56
CA ASN A 54 -1.76 4.20 -3.30
C ASN A 54 -2.92 3.60 -4.11
N SER A 55 -4.14 3.90 -3.68
CA SER A 55 -5.39 3.55 -4.34
C SER A 55 -6.46 4.60 -4.03
N SER A 56 -7.26 4.99 -5.03
CA SER A 56 -8.40 5.92 -4.88
C SER A 56 -9.77 5.25 -4.95
N ASN A 57 -9.80 3.93 -5.19
CA ASN A 57 -11.01 3.17 -5.50
C ASN A 57 -11.16 1.95 -4.58
N VAL A 58 -10.89 2.15 -3.30
CA VAL A 58 -10.96 1.07 -2.29
C VAL A 58 -12.42 0.73 -2.01
N LYS A 59 -12.76 -0.55 -2.16
CA LYS A 59 -14.08 -1.07 -1.82
C LYS A 59 -14.18 -1.28 -0.31
N THR A 60 -15.21 -0.71 0.29
CA THR A 60 -15.51 -0.84 1.72
C THR A 60 -16.97 -1.21 1.88
N THR A 61 -17.24 -2.31 2.57
CA THR A 61 -18.58 -2.81 2.84
C THR A 61 -18.82 -2.79 4.34
N VAL A 62 -19.93 -2.22 4.76
CA VAL A 62 -20.40 -2.19 6.15
C VAL A 62 -21.73 -2.95 6.20
N SER A 63 -21.80 -3.97 7.03
CA SER A 63 -22.99 -4.80 7.20
C SER A 63 -23.40 -4.87 8.66
N GLY A 64 -24.68 -5.09 8.91
CA GLY A 64 -25.21 -5.28 10.26
C GLY A 64 -26.59 -5.90 10.24
N THR A 65 -27.18 -6.04 11.41
CA THR A 65 -28.49 -6.67 11.59
C THR A 65 -29.55 -5.63 11.91
N SER A 66 -30.81 -6.02 11.73
CA SER A 66 -31.96 -5.34 12.32
C SER A 66 -33.00 -6.37 12.78
N THR A 67 -33.98 -5.97 13.58
CA THR A 67 -35.10 -6.85 13.97
C THR A 67 -35.95 -7.33 12.78
N LEU A 68 -35.81 -6.71 11.60
CA LEU A 68 -36.50 -7.12 10.38
C LEU A 68 -35.60 -8.03 9.51
N HIS A 69 -34.45 -7.52 9.06
CA HIS A 69 -33.49 -8.23 8.20
C HIS A 69 -32.05 -7.73 8.38
N GLU A 70 -31.08 -8.48 7.86
CA GLU A 70 -29.73 -7.98 7.65
C GLU A 70 -29.68 -6.87 6.60
N TRP A 71 -28.67 -6.02 6.70
CA TRP A 71 -28.46 -4.91 5.79
C TRP A 71 -26.98 -4.75 5.46
N SER A 72 -26.71 -4.11 4.33
CA SER A 72 -25.35 -3.83 3.88
C SER A 72 -25.29 -2.49 3.12
N MET A 73 -24.18 -1.78 3.29
CA MET A 73 -23.84 -0.57 2.57
C MET A 73 -22.42 -0.70 2.01
N THR A 74 -22.19 -0.22 0.79
CA THR A 74 -20.88 -0.27 0.14
C THR A 74 -20.46 1.10 -0.37
N SER A 75 -19.18 1.42 -0.19
CA SER A 75 -18.47 2.51 -0.86
C SER A 75 -17.40 1.94 -1.79
N THR A 76 -17.14 2.62 -2.91
CA THR A 76 -16.10 2.30 -3.89
C THR A 76 -15.07 3.43 -4.08
N SER A 77 -15.10 4.45 -3.21
CA SER A 77 -14.29 5.66 -3.32
C SER A 77 -13.38 5.90 -2.11
N GLY A 78 -13.04 4.82 -1.38
CA GLY A 78 -12.03 4.90 -0.33
C GLY A 78 -10.65 5.16 -0.93
N SER A 79 -9.84 5.94 -0.22
CA SER A 79 -8.43 6.21 -0.53
C SER A 79 -7.54 5.46 0.44
N PHE A 80 -6.51 4.79 -0.08
CA PHE A 80 -5.49 4.08 0.69
C PHE A 80 -4.10 4.51 0.23
N SER A 81 -3.16 4.61 1.17
CA SER A 81 -1.75 4.83 0.87
C SER A 81 -0.84 4.20 1.92
N GLY A 82 0.37 3.85 1.53
CA GLY A 82 1.43 3.38 2.42
C GLY A 82 2.78 3.30 1.72
N ASN A 83 3.81 2.92 2.47
CA ASN A 83 5.19 2.80 2.01
C ASN A 83 5.66 1.35 2.11
N VAL A 84 5.88 0.68 0.99
CA VAL A 84 6.42 -0.69 0.99
C VAL A 84 7.91 -0.64 1.28
N SER A 85 8.34 -1.37 2.29
CA SER A 85 9.75 -1.55 2.63
C SER A 85 9.98 -2.98 3.10
N GLY A 86 10.81 -3.72 2.36
CA GLY A 86 11.00 -5.16 2.58
C GLY A 86 9.69 -5.94 2.47
N ASN A 87 9.33 -6.65 3.54
CA ASN A 87 8.12 -7.48 3.62
C ASN A 87 6.93 -6.77 4.30
N ALA A 88 6.97 -5.45 4.44
CA ALA A 88 5.93 -4.69 5.13
C ALA A 88 5.46 -3.48 4.33
N ILE A 89 4.21 -3.08 4.56
CA ILE A 89 3.68 -1.77 4.20
C ILE A 89 3.67 -0.93 5.48
N GLN A 90 4.31 0.24 5.44
CA GLN A 90 4.44 1.19 6.55
C GLN A 90 3.60 2.45 6.30
N ASP A 91 3.40 3.28 7.31
CA ASP A 91 2.71 4.58 7.24
C ASP A 91 1.33 4.51 6.57
N ILE A 92 0.56 3.50 6.95
CA ILE A 92 -0.71 3.19 6.32
C ILE A 92 -1.72 4.27 6.68
N THR A 93 -2.35 4.84 5.65
CA THR A 93 -3.48 5.74 5.78
C THR A 93 -4.61 5.26 4.89
N TYR A 94 -5.80 5.17 5.47
CA TYR A 94 -7.05 4.96 4.76
C TYR A 94 -8.04 6.08 5.11
N LYS A 95 -8.78 6.55 4.10
CA LYS A 95 -9.80 7.59 4.22
C LYS A 95 -10.98 7.28 3.33
N MET A 96 -12.19 7.45 3.83
CA MET A 96 -13.42 7.30 3.05
C MET A 96 -14.39 8.43 3.39
N GLY A 97 -15.02 9.00 2.37
CA GLY A 97 -16.08 9.99 2.60
C GLY A 97 -17.33 9.33 3.20
N SER A 98 -17.87 9.88 4.29
CA SER A 98 -19.01 9.32 5.02
C SER A 98 -20.26 9.13 4.13
N LYS A 99 -20.52 10.08 3.22
CA LYS A 99 -21.66 10.05 2.28
C LYS A 99 -21.45 9.14 1.05
N THR A 100 -20.34 8.42 0.98
CA THR A 100 -20.03 7.50 -0.12
C THR A 100 -20.58 6.09 0.12
N LEU A 101 -20.98 5.78 1.35
CA LEU A 101 -21.66 4.53 1.68
C LEU A 101 -23.06 4.50 1.03
N LYS A 102 -23.33 3.49 0.21
CA LYS A 102 -24.61 3.29 -0.48
C LYS A 102 -25.19 1.92 -0.18
N SER A 103 -26.45 1.88 0.21
CA SER A 103 -27.25 0.66 0.39
C SER A 103 -28.04 0.27 -0.87
N GLY A 104 -28.11 1.16 -1.86
CA GLY A 104 -29.06 1.07 -2.97
C GLY A 104 -30.47 1.56 -2.62
N LYS A 105 -30.72 1.97 -1.36
CA LYS A 105 -31.99 2.52 -0.89
C LYS A 105 -31.77 3.91 -0.28
N GLY A 106 -32.17 4.96 -1.00
CA GLY A 106 -31.95 6.36 -0.58
C GLY A 106 -32.37 6.70 0.87
N PRO A 107 -33.52 6.24 1.37
CA PRO A 107 -33.91 6.47 2.77
C PRO A 107 -32.96 5.84 3.79
N MET A 108 -32.43 4.65 3.50
CA MET A 108 -31.46 3.98 4.37
C MET A 108 -30.13 4.74 4.37
N ASP A 109 -29.68 5.21 3.20
CA ASP A 109 -28.48 6.03 3.08
C ASP A 109 -28.60 7.30 3.93
N ALA A 110 -29.72 8.02 3.82
CA ALA A 110 -29.98 9.22 4.59
C ALA A 110 -29.96 8.97 6.11
N ASN A 111 -30.53 7.84 6.56
CA ASN A 111 -30.51 7.45 7.97
C ASN A 111 -29.10 7.14 8.46
N ALA A 112 -28.32 6.40 7.68
CA ALA A 112 -26.91 6.11 8.00
C ALA A 112 -26.09 7.40 8.11
N TYR A 113 -26.26 8.34 7.17
CA TYR A 113 -25.54 9.62 7.18
C TYR A 113 -25.90 10.47 8.40
N LYS A 114 -27.16 10.48 8.81
CA LYS A 114 -27.59 11.15 10.05
C LYS A 114 -26.95 10.50 11.27
N ALA A 115 -26.97 9.17 11.35
CA ALA A 115 -26.43 8.43 12.49
C ALA A 115 -24.93 8.69 12.69
N ILE A 116 -24.14 8.72 11.61
CA ILE A 116 -22.70 9.02 11.67
C ILE A 116 -22.39 10.53 11.60
N GLN A 117 -23.41 11.39 11.64
CA GLN A 117 -23.29 12.85 11.54
C GLN A 117 -22.41 13.29 10.35
N ALA A 118 -22.67 12.72 9.17
CA ALA A 118 -21.81 12.83 7.99
C ALA A 118 -21.57 14.27 7.50
N ASP A 119 -22.45 15.22 7.83
CA ASP A 119 -22.22 16.65 7.52
C ASP A 119 -21.15 17.27 8.42
N LYS A 120 -21.12 16.88 9.70
CA LYS A 120 -20.12 17.35 10.68
C LYS A 120 -18.81 16.57 10.57
N TYR A 121 -18.91 15.28 10.30
CA TYR A 121 -17.76 14.37 10.17
C TYR A 121 -17.77 13.75 8.76
N PRO A 122 -17.27 14.50 7.75
CA PRO A 122 -17.38 14.09 6.35
C PRO A 122 -16.50 12.90 5.97
N ASN A 123 -15.58 12.48 6.85
CA ASN A 123 -14.63 11.41 6.58
C ASN A 123 -14.57 10.42 7.73
N ILE A 124 -14.40 9.16 7.38
CA ILE A 124 -13.95 8.07 8.25
C ILE A 124 -12.49 7.80 7.90
N THR A 125 -11.62 7.68 8.91
CA THR A 125 -10.18 7.50 8.69
C THR A 125 -9.62 6.36 9.50
N PHE A 126 -8.60 5.70 8.95
CA PHE A 126 -7.83 4.69 9.65
C PHE A 126 -6.34 4.91 9.39
N THR A 127 -5.51 4.80 10.43
CA THR A 127 -4.05 4.86 10.31
C THR A 127 -3.39 3.73 11.06
N ALA A 128 -2.37 3.10 10.47
CA ALA A 128 -1.57 2.05 11.11
C ALA A 128 -0.08 2.25 10.81
N ALA A 129 0.77 1.86 11.75
CA ALA A 129 2.22 1.99 11.60
C ALA A 129 2.76 1.06 10.52
N SER A 130 2.35 -0.22 10.57
CA SER A 130 2.80 -1.21 9.59
C SER A 130 1.90 -2.44 9.53
N VAL A 131 1.98 -3.16 8.41
CA VAL A 131 1.45 -4.52 8.26
C VAL A 131 2.42 -5.35 7.41
N ASN A 132 2.65 -6.61 7.80
CA ASN A 132 3.47 -7.54 7.00
C ASN A 132 2.66 -8.13 5.85
N MET A 133 3.36 -8.52 4.78
CA MET A 133 2.75 -9.33 3.71
C MET A 133 2.33 -10.70 4.23
N GLY A 134 1.26 -11.25 3.65
CA GLY A 134 0.62 -12.50 4.08
C GLY A 134 -0.54 -12.29 5.05
N LYS A 135 -0.96 -13.39 5.69
CA LYS A 135 -2.00 -13.38 6.73
C LYS A 135 -1.39 -12.91 8.06
N GLY A 136 -2.10 -12.02 8.76
CA GLY A 136 -1.67 -11.52 10.05
C GLY A 136 -2.74 -10.70 10.75
N THR A 137 -2.30 -9.81 11.62
CA THR A 137 -3.16 -8.80 12.26
C THR A 137 -2.63 -7.41 11.96
N MET A 138 -3.54 -6.45 11.86
CA MET A 138 -3.21 -5.03 11.75
C MET A 138 -3.79 -4.29 12.94
N THR A 139 -2.96 -3.50 13.61
CA THR A 139 -3.39 -2.62 14.70
C THR A 139 -3.25 -1.18 14.26
N GLY A 140 -4.30 -0.39 14.46
CA GLY A 140 -4.30 1.01 14.06
C GLY A 140 -5.41 1.81 14.72
N LYS A 141 -5.43 3.10 14.44
CA LYS A 141 -6.41 4.05 14.96
C LYS A 141 -7.52 4.24 13.93
N LEU A 142 -8.72 3.78 14.26
CA LEU A 142 -9.94 4.06 13.50
C LEU A 142 -10.63 5.28 14.11
N THR A 143 -10.95 6.27 13.26
CA THR A 143 -11.74 7.44 13.64
C THR A 143 -13.07 7.41 12.91
N VAL A 144 -14.14 7.38 13.69
CA VAL A 144 -15.53 7.49 13.20
C VAL A 144 -16.19 8.57 14.05
N THR A 145 -16.82 9.54 13.39
CA THR A 145 -17.26 10.79 14.02
C THR A 145 -16.09 11.59 14.62
N ASN A 146 -16.16 12.04 15.87
CA ASN A 146 -15.05 12.63 16.62
C ASN A 146 -14.32 11.61 17.52
N VAL A 147 -14.70 10.33 17.47
CA VAL A 147 -14.15 9.30 18.34
C VAL A 147 -13.07 8.51 17.60
N THR A 148 -11.87 8.45 18.19
CA THR A 148 -10.78 7.61 17.72
C THR A 148 -10.55 6.45 18.68
N LYS A 149 -10.45 5.24 18.15
CA LYS A 149 -10.15 4.02 18.91
C LYS A 149 -9.01 3.25 18.25
N THR A 150 -8.16 2.65 19.06
CA THR A 150 -7.21 1.64 18.59
C THR A 150 -7.95 0.33 18.41
N ILE A 151 -7.90 -0.24 17.21
CA ILE A 151 -8.50 -1.54 16.88
C ILE A 151 -7.43 -2.48 16.32
N THR A 152 -7.60 -3.78 16.57
CA THR A 152 -6.77 -4.85 16.03
C THR A 152 -7.65 -5.84 15.31
N PHE A 153 -7.31 -6.20 14.08
CA PHE A 153 -8.14 -7.11 13.28
C PHE A 153 -7.33 -7.98 12.31
N PRO A 154 -7.88 -9.13 11.88
CA PRO A 154 -7.25 -9.99 10.87
C PRO A 154 -7.13 -9.28 9.52
N VAL A 155 -5.98 -9.45 8.88
CA VAL A 155 -5.66 -8.87 7.58
C VAL A 155 -4.95 -9.92 6.71
N ASN A 156 -5.13 -9.83 5.40
CA ASN A 156 -4.35 -10.58 4.43
C ASN A 156 -3.82 -9.61 3.37
N VAL A 157 -2.50 -9.58 3.23
CA VAL A 157 -1.80 -8.71 2.28
C VAL A 157 -1.13 -9.57 1.20
N THR A 158 -1.62 -9.48 -0.02
CA THR A 158 -1.10 -10.25 -1.15
C THR A 158 -0.40 -9.33 -2.14
N LYS A 159 0.85 -9.64 -2.49
CA LYS A 159 1.56 -8.97 -3.59
C LYS A 159 1.27 -9.69 -4.91
N ASN A 160 0.84 -8.93 -5.92
CA ASN A 160 0.61 -9.43 -7.29
C ASN A 160 1.35 -8.51 -8.27
N GLY A 161 2.58 -8.92 -8.66
CA GLY A 161 3.46 -8.08 -9.47
C GLY A 161 3.80 -6.77 -8.77
N ASN A 162 3.36 -5.65 -9.35
CA ASN A 162 3.54 -4.30 -8.79
C ASN A 162 2.39 -3.86 -7.88
N SER A 163 1.34 -4.67 -7.77
CA SER A 163 0.15 -4.35 -6.97
C SER A 163 0.17 -5.05 -5.61
N TYR A 164 -0.44 -4.41 -4.62
CA TYR A 164 -0.63 -4.92 -3.27
C TYR A 164 -2.13 -4.92 -2.96
N THR A 165 -2.67 -6.11 -2.71
CA THR A 165 -4.05 -6.30 -2.25
C THR A 165 -4.06 -6.40 -0.74
N VAL A 166 -4.66 -5.43 -0.05
CA VAL A 166 -4.88 -5.42 1.39
C VAL A 166 -6.35 -5.70 1.67
N TRP A 167 -6.63 -6.90 2.16
CA TRP A 167 -7.96 -7.32 2.59
C TRP A 167 -8.03 -7.39 4.11
N GLY A 168 -9.08 -6.83 4.71
CA GLY A 168 -9.28 -6.90 6.16
C GLY A 168 -10.76 -6.87 6.53
N GLN A 169 -11.08 -7.49 7.66
CA GLN A 169 -12.43 -7.51 8.21
C GLN A 169 -12.39 -7.35 9.73
N THR A 170 -13.29 -6.54 10.27
CA THR A 170 -13.43 -6.33 11.71
C THR A 170 -14.89 -6.11 12.08
N SER A 171 -15.25 -6.47 13.32
CA SER A 171 -16.53 -6.12 13.93
C SER A 171 -16.32 -5.03 14.97
N ILE A 172 -17.18 -4.01 14.95
CA ILE A 172 -17.17 -2.92 15.93
C ILE A 172 -18.59 -2.66 16.44
N LYS A 173 -18.72 -1.98 17.59
CA LYS A 173 -20.01 -1.48 18.07
C LYS A 173 -20.16 -0.01 17.69
N MET A 174 -21.33 0.38 17.18
CA MET A 174 -21.65 1.78 16.89
C MET A 174 -21.53 2.67 18.13
N THR A 175 -21.98 2.16 19.27
CA THR A 175 -21.91 2.86 20.57
C THR A 175 -20.48 3.18 21.03
N ASP A 176 -19.48 2.38 20.65
CA ASP A 176 -18.07 2.67 20.99
C ASP A 176 -17.54 3.95 20.32
N TYR A 177 -18.22 4.39 19.26
CA TYR A 177 -17.92 5.59 18.48
C TYR A 177 -18.96 6.70 18.67
N GLY A 178 -19.80 6.60 19.72
CA GLY A 178 -20.82 7.61 20.01
C GLY A 178 -21.98 7.64 19.01
N ILE A 179 -22.17 6.56 18.24
CA ILE A 179 -23.28 6.41 17.31
C ILE A 179 -24.39 5.63 18.02
N THR A 180 -25.55 6.26 18.17
CA THR A 180 -26.76 5.56 18.62
C THR A 180 -27.29 4.69 17.47
N PRO A 181 -27.43 3.36 17.67
CA PRO A 181 -28.02 2.49 16.64
C PRO A 181 -29.41 3.00 16.24
N PRO A 182 -29.67 3.17 14.93
CA PRO A 182 -30.97 3.66 14.47
C PRO A 182 -32.14 2.76 14.90
N ALA A 183 -33.28 3.38 15.16
CA ALA A 183 -34.54 2.68 15.39
C ALA A 183 -35.68 3.40 14.65
N PHE A 184 -36.65 2.62 14.17
CA PHE A 184 -37.75 3.09 13.33
C PHE A 184 -39.08 2.47 13.78
N MET A 185 -40.20 3.00 13.26
CA MET A 185 -41.55 2.50 13.53
C MET A 185 -41.85 2.38 15.04
N MET A 186 -41.66 3.48 15.79
CA MET A 186 -41.84 3.51 17.24
C MET A 186 -41.03 2.41 17.97
N ASN A 187 -39.76 2.23 17.58
CA ASN A 187 -38.85 1.21 18.11
C ASN A 187 -39.18 -0.25 17.76
N THR A 188 -40.08 -0.52 16.81
CA THR A 188 -40.36 -1.88 16.33
C THR A 188 -39.23 -2.42 15.45
N VAL A 189 -38.61 -1.54 14.64
CA VAL A 189 -37.43 -1.89 13.82
C VAL A 189 -36.19 -1.31 14.48
N LYS A 190 -35.31 -2.16 15.01
CA LYS A 190 -34.07 -1.74 15.67
C LYS A 190 -32.86 -2.25 14.92
N THR A 191 -31.90 -1.37 14.64
CA THR A 191 -30.59 -1.77 14.13
C THR A 191 -29.74 -2.38 15.24
N GLY A 192 -29.10 -3.51 14.97
CA GLY A 192 -28.14 -4.12 15.88
C GLY A 192 -26.95 -3.20 16.14
N ASN A 193 -26.42 -3.21 17.37
CA ASN A 193 -25.31 -2.33 17.75
C ASN A 193 -23.97 -2.73 17.09
N GLU A 194 -23.79 -4.03 16.84
CA GLU A 194 -22.60 -4.57 16.19
C GLU A 194 -22.73 -4.48 14.67
N ILE A 195 -21.64 -4.03 14.04
CA ILE A 195 -21.51 -3.97 12.58
C ILE A 195 -20.19 -4.60 12.16
N THR A 196 -20.20 -5.21 10.98
CA THR A 196 -19.02 -5.79 10.33
C THR A 196 -18.54 -4.86 9.23
N ILE A 197 -17.25 -4.56 9.21
CA ILE A 197 -16.60 -3.73 8.20
C ILE A 197 -15.60 -4.61 7.45
N THR A 198 -15.74 -4.68 6.14
CA THR A 198 -14.82 -5.37 5.23
C THR A 198 -14.21 -4.36 4.26
N VAL A 199 -12.89 -4.36 4.15
CA VAL A 199 -12.13 -3.50 3.23
C VAL A 199 -11.33 -4.37 2.26
N ASN A 200 -11.33 -3.98 0.99
CA ASN A 200 -10.45 -4.56 -0.03
C ASN A 200 -9.80 -3.44 -0.83
N ALA A 201 -8.52 -3.17 -0.56
CA ALA A 201 -7.72 -2.16 -1.26
C ALA A 201 -6.75 -2.85 -2.22
N VAL A 202 -6.74 -2.40 -3.49
CA VAL A 202 -5.70 -2.78 -4.46
C VAL A 202 -4.90 -1.52 -4.76
N ALA A 203 -3.65 -1.49 -4.32
CA ALA A 203 -2.76 -0.33 -4.39
C ALA A 203 -1.52 -0.62 -5.25
N ASN A 204 -1.04 0.40 -5.98
CA ASN A 204 0.16 0.35 -6.81
C ASN A 204 1.08 1.53 -6.53
#